data_AF-A0A955W100-F1
#
_entry.id   AF-A0A955W100-F1
#
_cell.length_a   1.000
_cell.length_b   1.000
_cell.length_c   1.000
_cell.angle_alpha   90.00
_cell.angle_beta   90.00
_cell.angle_gamma   90.00
#
_symmetry.space_group_name_H-M   'P 1'
#
loop_
_entity.id
_entity.type
_entity.pdbx_description
1 polymer ?
#
loop_
_entity_poly.entity_id
_entity_poly.type
_entity_poly.pdbx_seq_one_letter_code
_entity_poly.pdbx_strand_id
1 'polypeptide(L)'
;MGRPRGAMAARTRAAVHAPDSARSRLLASQHGKALPAVILGVDPGERSGWSLWAAGRLTDYGACSPYDDPAHQRVVRVALTEAADRGEPLIMVTEAWGQRWRGLSGAASAMGARKLWERSLAAQQRDVRAIPAPHVVRAHVATWRSSFGGRVGMTSERAKGWAMWAVTRRRTGAVLREGDHDIAEAILIGEWGTRARPVADVIPGRVLRAWAKDTSTAATVRR
;
A
#
# COMPACT_ATOMS: atom_id res chain seq x y z
N MET A 1 -14.45 -24.85 55.59
CA MET A 1 -13.38 -25.21 54.64
C MET A 1 -13.69 -24.62 53.27
N GLY A 2 -13.24 -23.38 53.01
CA GLY A 2 -13.48 -22.67 51.76
C GLY A 2 -12.21 -22.62 50.91
N ARG A 3 -12.24 -23.18 49.70
CA ARG A 3 -11.14 -23.08 48.74
C ARG A 3 -11.12 -21.68 48.09
N PRO A 4 -9.98 -20.97 48.03
CA PRO A 4 -9.92 -19.70 47.31
C PRO A 4 -9.90 -19.94 45.80
N ARG A 5 -10.75 -19.21 45.07
CA ARG A 5 -10.72 -19.15 43.60
C ARG A 5 -9.49 -18.34 43.17
N GLY A 6 -8.48 -19.03 42.66
CA GLY A 6 -7.32 -18.41 42.02
C GLY A 6 -7.73 -17.69 40.74
N ALA A 7 -7.58 -16.37 40.73
CA ALA A 7 -7.72 -15.53 39.55
C ALA A 7 -6.56 -15.82 38.58
N MET A 8 -6.82 -16.63 37.56
CA MET A 8 -5.89 -16.82 36.45
C MET A 8 -6.08 -15.66 35.46
N ALA A 9 -5.49 -14.51 35.81
CA ALA A 9 -5.33 -13.40 34.88
C ALA A 9 -4.44 -13.87 33.72
N ALA A 10 -5.07 -14.14 32.58
CA ALA A 10 -4.38 -14.33 31.31
C ALA A 10 -3.65 -13.04 30.93
N ARG A 11 -2.44 -12.87 31.47
CA ARG A 11 -1.47 -11.88 31.01
C ARG A 11 -0.88 -12.36 29.70
N THR A 12 -1.67 -12.32 28.64
CA THR A 12 -1.12 -12.30 27.29
C THR A 12 -0.64 -10.88 27.03
N ARG A 13 0.49 -10.51 27.65
CA ARG A 13 1.24 -9.33 27.26
C ARG A 13 1.57 -9.55 25.78
N ALA A 14 0.97 -8.70 24.95
CA ALA A 14 1.42 -8.47 23.59
C ALA A 14 2.95 -8.40 23.62
N ALA A 15 3.60 -9.29 22.86
CA ALA A 15 4.97 -9.08 22.44
C ALA A 15 4.94 -7.81 21.58
N VAL A 16 5.05 -6.66 22.24
CA VAL A 16 5.43 -5.40 21.61
C VAL A 16 6.80 -5.68 21.02
N HIS A 17 6.84 -5.96 19.72
CA HIS A 17 8.05 -6.16 18.95
C HIS A 17 9.07 -5.11 19.36
N ALA A 18 10.19 -5.57 19.94
CA ALA A 18 11.26 -4.69 20.37
C ALA A 18 11.64 -3.76 19.20
N PRO A 19 11.58 -2.42 19.37
CA PRO A 19 11.82 -1.46 18.30
C PRO A 19 13.31 -1.33 17.92
N ASP A 20 14.15 -2.31 18.23
CA ASP A 20 15.60 -2.14 18.32
C ASP A 20 16.42 -2.89 17.26
N SER A 21 15.78 -3.26 16.15
CA SER A 21 16.52 -3.79 15.00
C SER A 21 17.22 -2.66 14.24
N ALA A 22 18.39 -2.95 13.64
CA ALA A 22 19.10 -2.00 12.77
C ALA A 22 18.19 -1.46 11.64
N ARG A 23 17.25 -2.28 11.16
CA ARG A 23 16.20 -1.88 10.21
C ARG A 23 15.25 -0.84 10.82
N SER A 24 14.78 -1.05 12.05
CA SER A 24 13.88 -0.09 12.73
C SER A 24 14.55 1.27 12.92
N ARG A 25 15.82 1.29 13.35
CA ARG A 25 16.62 2.53 13.46
C ARG A 25 16.83 3.21 12.11
N LEU A 26 17.07 2.44 11.05
CA LEU A 26 17.18 2.95 9.69
C LEU A 26 15.88 3.62 9.22
N LEU A 27 14.73 2.97 9.43
CA LEU A 27 13.44 3.53 9.03
C LEU A 27 13.08 4.77 9.85
N ALA A 28 13.39 4.77 11.15
CA ALA A 28 13.21 5.94 12.01
C ALA A 28 14.05 7.14 11.54
N SER A 29 15.32 6.93 11.12
CA SER A 29 16.17 8.01 10.61
C SER A 29 15.72 8.58 9.26
N GLN A 30 14.87 7.84 8.55
CA GLN A 30 14.30 8.26 7.27
C GLN A 30 12.82 8.63 7.38
N HIS A 31 12.34 8.91 8.60
CA HIS A 31 10.94 9.26 8.83
C HIS A 31 10.46 10.38 7.89
N GLY A 32 9.31 10.15 7.23
CA GLY A 32 8.70 11.09 6.29
C GLY A 32 9.25 11.03 4.85
N LYS A 33 10.37 10.33 4.61
CA LYS A 33 10.92 10.15 3.27
C LYS A 33 10.23 9.01 2.54
N ALA A 34 10.14 9.14 1.22
CA ALA A 34 9.63 8.08 0.37
C ALA A 34 10.62 6.91 0.33
N LEU A 35 10.08 5.70 0.43
CA LEU A 35 10.84 4.47 0.31
C LEU A 35 11.43 4.33 -1.11
N PRO A 36 12.58 3.64 -1.25
CA PRO A 36 13.20 3.38 -2.56
C PRO A 36 12.47 2.22 -3.26
N ALA A 37 11.24 2.48 -3.67
CA ALA A 37 10.38 1.54 -4.36
C ALA A 37 9.40 2.27 -5.29
N VAL A 38 9.03 1.60 -6.37
CA VAL A 38 7.83 1.95 -7.14
C VAL A 38 6.63 1.30 -6.45
N ILE A 39 5.60 2.10 -6.18
CA ILE A 39 4.38 1.64 -5.48
C ILE A 39 3.22 1.61 -6.46
N LEU A 40 2.61 0.44 -6.62
CA LEU A 40 1.33 0.28 -7.27
C LEU A 40 0.23 0.18 -6.20
N GLY A 41 -0.48 1.28 -5.94
CA GLY A 41 -1.63 1.30 -5.04
C GLY A 41 -2.88 0.78 -5.75
N VAL A 42 -3.58 -0.19 -5.15
CA VAL A 42 -4.74 -0.85 -5.75
C VAL A 42 -5.91 -0.86 -4.79
N ASP A 43 -7.02 -0.29 -5.23
CA ASP A 43 -8.35 -0.55 -4.68
C ASP A 43 -9.06 -1.59 -5.55
N PRO A 44 -9.24 -2.84 -5.08
CA PRO A 44 -9.89 -3.91 -5.84
C PRO A 44 -11.43 -3.79 -5.86
N GLY A 45 -11.98 -2.61 -5.56
CA GLY A 45 -13.40 -2.28 -5.63
C GLY A 45 -14.04 -2.43 -7.01
N GLU A 46 -15.25 -1.91 -7.15
CA GLU A 46 -16.13 -2.13 -8.30
C GLU A 46 -15.53 -1.64 -9.63
N ARG A 47 -14.79 -0.53 -9.63
CA ARG A 47 -14.09 -0.01 -10.81
C ARG A 47 -12.58 -0.28 -10.79
N SER A 48 -12.10 -1.11 -9.86
CA SER A 48 -10.68 -1.47 -9.69
C SER A 48 -9.72 -0.29 -9.86
N GLY A 49 -9.75 0.64 -8.90
CA GLY A 49 -8.88 1.80 -8.91
C GLY A 49 -7.40 1.42 -8.77
N TRP A 50 -6.53 2.14 -9.47
CA TRP A 50 -5.08 1.98 -9.35
C TRP A 50 -4.36 3.33 -9.36
N SER A 51 -3.20 3.38 -8.70
CA SER A 51 -2.29 4.53 -8.74
C SER A 51 -0.84 4.05 -8.74
N LEU A 52 0.02 4.77 -9.44
CA LEU A 52 1.43 4.48 -9.57
C LEU A 52 2.25 5.62 -8.96
N TRP A 53 3.24 5.24 -8.14
CA TRP A 53 4.06 6.19 -7.42
C TRP A 53 5.54 5.84 -7.54
N ALA A 54 6.36 6.87 -7.75
CA ALA A 54 7.80 6.79 -7.79
C ALA A 54 8.41 7.92 -6.98
N ALA A 55 9.41 7.61 -6.14
CA ALA A 55 10.05 8.58 -5.24
C ALA A 55 9.06 9.44 -4.41
N GLY A 56 7.91 8.85 -4.02
CA GLY A 56 6.88 9.54 -3.24
C GLY A 56 5.99 10.50 -4.03
N ARG A 57 6.05 10.47 -5.36
CA ARG A 57 5.22 11.28 -6.25
C ARG A 57 4.28 10.38 -7.04
N LEU A 58 3.06 10.84 -7.22
CA LEU A 58 2.07 10.20 -8.09
C LEU A 58 2.52 10.41 -9.55
N THR A 59 2.70 9.32 -10.29
CA THR A 59 3.14 9.34 -11.70
C THR A 59 2.01 9.03 -12.66
N ASP A 60 1.12 8.11 -12.29
CA ASP A 60 -0.06 7.76 -13.08
C ASP A 60 -1.18 7.20 -12.19
N TYR A 61 -2.41 7.19 -12.69
CA TYR A 61 -3.56 6.63 -11.98
C TYR A 61 -4.75 6.38 -12.91
N GLY A 62 -5.66 5.52 -12.48
CA GLY A 62 -6.87 5.26 -13.22
C GLY A 62 -7.77 4.21 -12.57
N ALA A 63 -8.67 3.68 -13.39
CA ALA A 63 -9.58 2.60 -13.02
C ALA A 63 -9.69 1.64 -14.22
N CYS A 64 -9.92 0.37 -13.94
CA CYS A 64 -10.22 -0.64 -14.97
C CYS A 64 -11.30 -1.60 -14.48
N SER A 65 -12.06 -2.18 -15.40
CA SER A 65 -13.06 -3.18 -15.04
C SER A 65 -12.42 -4.31 -14.23
N PRO A 66 -12.96 -4.74 -13.08
CA PRO A 66 -12.41 -5.81 -12.23
C PRO A 66 -12.39 -7.18 -12.92
N TYR A 67 -12.97 -7.27 -14.13
CA TYR A 67 -13.04 -8.46 -14.96
C TYR A 67 -12.16 -8.38 -16.22
N ASP A 68 -11.49 -7.25 -16.47
CA ASP A 68 -10.65 -7.02 -17.65
C ASP A 68 -9.17 -7.35 -17.35
N ASP A 69 -8.81 -8.63 -17.45
CA ASP A 69 -7.43 -9.09 -17.25
C ASP A 69 -6.42 -8.37 -18.17
N PRO A 70 -6.69 -8.15 -19.48
CA PRO A 70 -5.81 -7.34 -20.32
C PRO A 70 -5.50 -5.94 -19.76
N ALA A 71 -6.48 -5.25 -19.19
CA ALA A 71 -6.24 -3.95 -18.56
C ALA A 71 -5.33 -4.04 -17.32
N HIS A 72 -5.56 -5.03 -16.45
CA HIS A 72 -4.70 -5.27 -15.29
C HIS A 72 -3.27 -5.57 -15.70
N GLN A 73 -3.08 -6.43 -16.71
CA GLN A 73 -1.76 -6.77 -17.24
C GLN A 73 -1.04 -5.54 -17.82
N ARG A 74 -1.74 -4.64 -18.52
CA ARG A 74 -1.16 -3.39 -19.03
C ARG A 74 -0.65 -2.51 -17.89
N VAL A 75 -1.45 -2.28 -16.86
CA VAL A 75 -1.05 -1.45 -15.71
C VAL A 75 0.15 -2.07 -14.98
N VAL A 76 0.10 -3.38 -14.71
CA VAL A 76 1.20 -4.11 -14.09
C VAL A 76 2.48 -3.98 -14.92
N ARG A 77 2.39 -4.12 -16.25
CA ARG A 77 3.55 -3.99 -17.14
C ARG A 77 4.17 -2.60 -17.06
N VAL A 78 3.36 -1.54 -17.12
CA VAL A 78 3.83 -0.15 -16.95
C VAL A 78 4.56 0.01 -15.61
N ALA A 79 3.99 -0.50 -14.52
CA ALA A 79 4.60 -0.43 -13.20
C ALA A 79 5.91 -1.21 -13.09
N LEU A 80 6.01 -2.39 -13.74
CA LEU A 80 7.24 -3.18 -13.81
C LEU A 80 8.32 -2.49 -14.64
N THR A 81 7.95 -1.87 -15.77
CA THR A 81 8.86 -1.08 -16.60
C THR A 81 9.39 0.12 -15.82
N GLU A 82 8.52 0.89 -15.16
CA GLU A 82 8.96 2.02 -14.34
C GLU A 82 9.89 1.59 -13.19
N ALA A 83 9.61 0.45 -12.56
CA ALA A 83 10.49 -0.12 -11.53
C ALA A 83 11.86 -0.53 -12.11
N ALA A 84 11.88 -1.16 -13.28
CA ALA A 84 13.09 -1.58 -13.98
C ALA A 84 13.96 -0.38 -14.39
N ASP A 85 13.36 0.65 -14.99
CA ASP A 85 14.06 1.86 -15.44
C ASP A 85 14.73 2.60 -14.29
N ARG A 86 14.12 2.51 -13.10
CA ARG A 86 14.63 3.15 -11.87
C ARG A 86 15.57 2.26 -11.06
N GLY A 87 15.71 0.98 -11.42
CA GLY A 87 16.46 -0.01 -10.64
C GLY A 87 15.88 -0.24 -9.23
N GLU A 88 14.57 0.02 -9.06
CA GLU A 88 13.87 -0.08 -7.79
C GLU A 88 12.93 -1.31 -7.76
N PRO A 89 12.63 -1.89 -6.58
CA PRO A 89 11.61 -2.91 -6.49
C PRO A 89 10.21 -2.34 -6.74
N LEU A 90 9.37 -3.11 -7.42
CA LEU A 90 7.93 -2.86 -7.48
C LEU A 90 7.24 -3.46 -6.26
N ILE A 91 6.39 -2.68 -5.58
CA ILE A 91 5.53 -3.17 -4.50
C ILE A 91 4.08 -2.81 -4.82
N MET A 92 3.25 -3.83 -4.93
CA MET A 92 1.80 -3.65 -5.02
C MET A 92 1.22 -3.56 -3.61
N VAL A 93 0.56 -2.45 -3.32
CA VAL A 93 -0.17 -2.25 -2.06
C VAL A 93 -1.66 -2.33 -2.37
N THR A 94 -2.34 -3.32 -1.81
CA THR A 94 -3.76 -3.55 -2.06
C THR A 94 -4.53 -3.66 -0.76
N GLU A 95 -5.81 -3.29 -0.79
CA GLU A 95 -6.65 -3.37 0.40
C GLU A 95 -6.93 -4.82 0.85
N ALA A 96 -6.84 -5.04 2.16
CA ALA A 96 -7.24 -6.27 2.83
C ALA A 96 -8.66 -6.13 3.39
N TRP A 97 -9.62 -6.80 2.73
CA TRP A 97 -10.99 -6.87 3.20
C TRP A 97 -11.10 -7.98 4.25
N GLY A 98 -11.55 -7.62 5.46
CA GLY A 98 -11.83 -8.60 6.52
C GLY A 98 -13.13 -9.37 6.27
N GLN A 99 -13.24 -10.55 6.90
CA GLN A 99 -14.41 -11.45 6.82
C GLN A 99 -15.76 -10.80 7.25
N ARG A 100 -15.72 -9.64 7.92
CA ARG A 100 -16.90 -8.96 8.48
C ARG A 100 -17.68 -8.12 7.46
N TRP A 101 -17.15 -7.87 6.27
CA TRP A 101 -17.79 -7.07 5.20
C TRP A 101 -18.66 -7.91 4.25
N ARG A 102 -19.27 -8.99 4.76
CA ARG A 102 -20.06 -9.96 3.98
C ARG A 102 -21.44 -9.42 3.60
N GLY A 103 -21.51 -8.72 2.47
CA GLY A 103 -22.57 -8.97 1.48
C GLY A 103 -22.06 -10.03 0.52
N LEU A 104 -22.78 -11.15 0.36
CA LEU A 104 -22.28 -12.36 -0.33
C LEU A 104 -21.83 -12.12 -1.79
N SER A 105 -22.37 -11.11 -2.48
CA SER A 105 -21.98 -10.74 -3.84
C SER A 105 -20.75 -9.81 -3.91
N GLY A 106 -20.70 -8.75 -3.10
CA GLY A 106 -19.63 -7.75 -3.16
C GLY A 106 -18.27 -8.28 -2.69
N ALA A 107 -18.25 -9.11 -1.63
CA ALA A 107 -17.00 -9.65 -1.11
C ALA A 107 -16.35 -10.70 -2.05
N ALA A 108 -17.17 -11.49 -2.75
CA ALA A 108 -16.68 -12.46 -3.73
C ALA A 108 -16.07 -11.75 -4.94
N SER A 109 -16.73 -10.71 -5.46
CA SER A 109 -16.22 -9.90 -6.57
C SER A 109 -14.93 -9.15 -6.23
N ALA A 110 -14.84 -8.51 -5.05
CA ALA A 110 -13.63 -7.82 -4.62
C ALA A 110 -12.44 -8.77 -4.37
N MET A 111 -12.69 -9.96 -3.79
CA MET A 111 -11.67 -11.00 -3.67
C MET A 111 -11.21 -11.53 -5.03
N GLY A 112 -12.14 -11.64 -5.99
CA GLY A 112 -11.87 -12.02 -7.38
C GLY A 112 -10.97 -10.99 -8.07
N ALA A 113 -11.33 -9.71 -7.99
CA ALA A 113 -10.55 -8.60 -8.53
C ALA A 113 -9.14 -8.53 -7.93
N ARG A 114 -9.00 -8.65 -6.60
CA ARG A 114 -7.68 -8.69 -5.96
C ARG A 114 -6.84 -9.87 -6.45
N LYS A 115 -7.43 -11.07 -6.54
CA LYS A 115 -6.74 -12.24 -7.08
C LYS A 115 -6.37 -12.05 -8.55
N LEU A 116 -7.12 -11.27 -9.30
CA LEU A 116 -6.77 -10.92 -10.67
C LEU A 116 -5.49 -10.07 -10.68
N TRP A 117 -5.44 -8.96 -9.94
CA TRP A 117 -4.22 -8.15 -9.76
C TRP A 117 -2.99 -8.97 -9.36
N GLU A 118 -3.13 -9.81 -8.33
CA GLU A 118 -2.02 -10.66 -7.85
C GLU A 118 -1.56 -11.66 -8.92
N ARG A 119 -2.49 -12.21 -9.72
CA ARG A 119 -2.15 -13.11 -10.84
C ARG A 119 -1.48 -12.36 -11.99
N SER A 120 -2.00 -11.19 -12.38
CA SER A 120 -1.41 -10.39 -13.45
C SER A 120 0.01 -9.96 -13.07
N LEU A 121 0.25 -9.59 -11.81
CA LEU A 121 1.59 -9.31 -11.27
C LEU A 121 2.52 -10.53 -11.36
N ALA A 122 2.07 -11.69 -10.87
CA ALA A 122 2.86 -12.92 -10.91
C ALA A 122 3.16 -13.40 -12.35
N ALA A 123 2.23 -13.19 -13.28
CA ALA A 123 2.41 -13.54 -14.69
C ALA A 123 3.48 -12.65 -15.34
N GLN A 124 3.34 -11.32 -15.26
CA GLN A 124 4.27 -10.38 -15.89
C GLN A 124 5.66 -10.39 -15.24
N GLN A 125 5.78 -10.74 -13.96
CA GLN A 125 7.08 -10.91 -13.30
C GLN A 125 7.96 -11.95 -14.01
N ARG A 126 7.38 -13.03 -14.54
CA ARG A 126 8.14 -14.09 -15.21
C ARG A 126 8.87 -13.58 -16.45
N ASP A 127 8.32 -12.54 -17.06
CA ASP A 127 8.82 -11.92 -18.28
C ASP A 127 9.90 -10.87 -17.99
N VAL A 128 9.92 -10.29 -16.78
CA VAL A 128 10.87 -9.26 -16.35
C VAL A 128 11.83 -9.82 -15.30
N ARG A 129 12.83 -10.59 -15.74
CA ARG A 129 13.85 -11.22 -14.85
C ARG A 129 14.81 -10.23 -14.19
N ALA A 130 14.84 -8.97 -14.63
CA ALA A 130 15.85 -7.98 -14.26
C ALA A 130 15.58 -7.24 -12.94
N ILE A 131 14.37 -7.34 -12.38
CA ILE A 131 13.99 -6.64 -11.15
C ILE A 131 13.89 -7.60 -9.94
N PRO A 132 14.12 -7.11 -8.71
CA PRO A 132 13.74 -7.86 -7.51
C PRO A 132 12.28 -8.30 -7.58
N ALA A 133 11.98 -9.50 -7.08
CA ALA A 133 10.62 -10.04 -7.11
C ALA A 133 9.62 -9.01 -6.55
N PRO A 134 8.56 -8.65 -7.29
CA PRO A 134 7.53 -7.77 -6.81
C PRO A 134 6.87 -8.36 -5.58
N HIS A 135 6.56 -7.49 -4.62
CA HIS A 135 5.93 -7.88 -3.36
C HIS A 135 4.50 -7.38 -3.32
N VAL A 136 3.62 -8.16 -2.69
CA VAL A 136 2.25 -7.76 -2.41
C VAL A 136 2.12 -7.45 -0.92
N VAL A 137 1.77 -6.21 -0.61
CA VAL A 137 1.46 -5.77 0.75
C VAL A 137 -0.04 -5.56 0.84
N ARG A 138 -0.68 -6.31 1.73
CA ARG A 138 -2.12 -6.21 1.96
C ARG A 138 -2.37 -5.29 3.16
N ALA A 139 -2.95 -4.12 2.91
CA ALA A 139 -3.19 -3.09 3.92
C ALA A 139 -4.64 -3.17 4.44
N HIS A 140 -4.82 -3.30 5.74
CA HIS A 140 -6.17 -3.25 6.31
C HIS A 140 -6.78 -1.84 6.15
N VAL A 141 -8.07 -1.77 5.82
CA VAL A 141 -8.82 -0.52 5.56
C VAL A 141 -8.55 0.54 6.64
N ALA A 142 -8.71 0.14 7.90
CA ALA A 142 -8.51 1.03 9.04
C ALA A 142 -7.08 1.59 9.13
N THR A 143 -6.07 0.79 8.74
CA THR A 143 -4.66 1.15 8.86
C THR A 143 -4.32 2.29 7.91
N TRP A 144 -4.59 2.14 6.62
CA TRP A 144 -4.24 3.16 5.65
C TRP A 144 -5.13 4.41 5.80
N ARG A 145 -6.45 4.24 6.04
CA ARG A 145 -7.35 5.38 6.22
C ARG A 145 -6.98 6.26 7.42
N SER A 146 -6.58 5.66 8.53
CA SER A 146 -6.19 6.41 9.74
C SER A 146 -5.01 7.37 9.50
N SER A 147 -4.12 7.04 8.55
CA SER A 147 -2.97 7.88 8.18
C SER A 147 -3.39 9.18 7.48
N PHE A 148 -4.64 9.26 7.02
CA PHE A 148 -5.22 10.42 6.35
C PHE A 148 -6.40 11.03 7.15
N GLY A 149 -6.51 10.71 8.45
CA GLY A 149 -7.59 11.20 9.31
C GLY A 149 -8.94 10.52 9.08
N GLY A 150 -8.96 9.40 8.35
CA GLY A 150 -10.14 8.58 8.19
C GLY A 150 -10.51 7.86 9.50
N ARG A 151 -11.81 7.78 9.79
CA ARG A 151 -12.39 7.10 10.94
C ARG A 151 -12.70 5.64 10.61
N VAL A 152 -12.53 4.77 11.60
CA VAL A 152 -13.00 3.37 11.53
C VAL A 152 -14.53 3.35 11.53
N GLY A 153 -15.14 2.52 10.68
CA GLY A 153 -16.59 2.35 10.64
C GLY A 153 -17.37 3.38 9.83
N MET A 154 -16.72 4.14 8.93
CA MET A 154 -17.46 4.94 7.95
C MET A 154 -18.35 4.05 7.08
N THR A 155 -19.56 4.54 6.78
CA THR A 155 -20.40 3.97 5.72
C THR A 155 -19.71 4.11 4.37
N SER A 156 -20.06 3.26 3.41
CA SER A 156 -19.44 3.26 2.08
C SER A 156 -19.54 4.65 1.41
N GLU A 157 -20.69 5.32 1.47
CA GLU A 157 -20.86 6.65 0.89
C GLU A 157 -19.98 7.73 1.55
N ARG A 158 -19.89 7.73 2.90
CA ARG A 158 -19.01 8.65 3.61
C ARG A 158 -17.54 8.40 3.30
N ALA A 159 -17.14 7.13 3.16
CA ALA A 159 -15.80 6.77 2.75
C ALA A 159 -15.48 7.30 1.34
N LYS A 160 -16.41 7.17 0.37
CA LYS A 160 -16.26 7.71 -0.98
C LYS A 160 -16.04 9.23 -0.98
N GLY A 161 -16.92 9.97 -0.31
CA GLY A 161 -16.79 11.43 -0.22
C GLY A 161 -15.52 11.87 0.52
N TRP A 162 -15.13 11.16 1.58
CA TRP A 162 -13.89 11.41 2.31
C TRP A 162 -12.64 11.18 1.45
N ALA A 163 -12.59 10.09 0.68
CA ALA A 163 -11.44 9.77 -0.16
C ALA A 163 -11.22 10.86 -1.22
N MET A 164 -12.30 11.26 -1.89
CA MET A 164 -12.28 12.37 -2.85
C MET A 164 -11.76 13.66 -2.20
N TRP A 165 -12.33 14.06 -1.06
CA TRP A 165 -11.90 15.25 -0.33
C TRP A 165 -10.43 15.18 0.09
N ALA A 166 -9.98 14.02 0.59
CA ALA A 166 -8.61 13.83 1.07
C ALA A 166 -7.60 13.99 -0.07
N VAL A 167 -7.87 13.43 -1.25
CA VAL A 167 -7.01 13.60 -2.44
C VAL A 167 -7.00 15.06 -2.91
N THR A 168 -8.17 15.69 -3.06
CA THR A 168 -8.26 17.09 -3.52
C THR A 168 -7.52 18.05 -2.59
N ARG A 169 -7.63 17.88 -1.28
CA ARG A 169 -6.96 18.75 -0.30
C ARG A 169 -5.44 18.60 -0.33
N ARG A 170 -4.92 17.41 -0.64
CA ARG A 170 -3.49 17.11 -0.64
C ARG A 170 -2.78 17.56 -1.92
N ARG A 171 -3.51 18.10 -2.91
CA ARG A 171 -3.00 18.65 -4.18
C ARG A 171 -2.00 17.71 -4.88
N THR A 172 -2.38 16.44 -5.03
CA THR A 172 -1.54 15.39 -5.64
C THR A 172 -1.41 15.48 -7.16
N GLY A 173 -1.75 16.62 -7.80
CA GLY A 173 -1.76 16.76 -9.27
C GLY A 173 -2.85 15.95 -9.97
N ALA A 174 -3.55 15.06 -9.25
CA ALA A 174 -4.67 14.28 -9.77
C ALA A 174 -5.89 15.17 -10.04
N VAL A 175 -6.44 15.03 -11.24
CA VAL A 175 -7.76 15.54 -11.64
C VAL A 175 -8.74 14.38 -11.54
N LEU A 176 -9.63 14.45 -10.54
CA LEU A 176 -10.68 13.45 -10.30
C LEU A 176 -12.05 14.05 -10.57
N ARG A 177 -12.97 13.26 -11.11
CA ARG A 177 -14.37 13.63 -11.34
C ARG A 177 -15.26 13.07 -10.24
N GLU A 178 -16.49 13.57 -10.17
CA GLU A 178 -17.53 12.94 -9.36
C GLU A 178 -17.67 11.46 -9.77
N GLY A 179 -17.66 10.56 -8.79
CA GLY A 179 -17.70 9.12 -9.01
C GLY A 179 -16.34 8.41 -9.09
N ASP A 180 -15.21 9.12 -9.09
CA ASP A 180 -13.84 8.53 -9.13
C ASP A 180 -13.31 8.12 -7.74
N HIS A 181 -14.20 7.66 -6.86
CA HIS A 181 -13.85 7.29 -5.48
C HIS A 181 -12.88 6.10 -5.41
N ASP A 182 -13.03 5.08 -6.26
CA ASP A 182 -12.11 3.94 -6.29
C ASP A 182 -10.68 4.39 -6.71
N ILE A 183 -10.59 5.36 -7.64
CA ILE A 183 -9.31 5.98 -8.01
C ILE A 183 -8.75 6.77 -6.82
N ALA A 184 -9.59 7.53 -6.11
CA ALA A 184 -9.18 8.28 -4.93
C ALA A 184 -8.66 7.35 -3.81
N GLU A 185 -9.34 6.24 -3.54
CA GLU A 185 -8.89 5.24 -2.56
C GLU A 185 -7.56 4.63 -2.99
N ALA A 186 -7.42 4.25 -4.27
CA ALA A 186 -6.16 3.72 -4.81
C ALA A 186 -5.00 4.73 -4.69
N ILE A 187 -5.24 6.02 -4.93
CA ILE A 187 -4.26 7.10 -4.73
C ILE A 187 -3.83 7.15 -3.25
N LEU A 188 -4.77 7.12 -2.31
CA LEU A 188 -4.45 7.16 -0.88
C LEU A 188 -3.71 5.89 -0.42
N ILE A 189 -4.08 4.72 -0.93
CA ILE A 189 -3.40 3.45 -0.67
C ILE A 189 -1.95 3.52 -1.17
N GLY A 190 -1.75 4.01 -2.41
CA GLY A 190 -0.43 4.21 -2.98
C GLY A 190 0.40 5.22 -2.19
N GLU A 191 -0.16 6.38 -1.86
CA GLU A 191 0.51 7.43 -1.07
C GLU A 191 0.94 6.88 0.30
N TRP A 192 0.06 6.15 0.99
CA TRP A 192 0.39 5.49 2.25
C TRP A 192 1.55 4.51 2.06
N GLY A 193 1.48 3.70 1.00
CA GLY A 193 2.49 2.73 0.63
C GLY A 193 3.89 3.34 0.48
N THR A 194 3.99 4.57 -0.04
CA THR A 194 5.29 5.24 -0.24
C THR A 194 6.11 5.43 1.04
N ARG A 195 5.48 5.36 2.22
CA ARG A 195 6.14 5.57 3.53
C ARG A 195 5.82 4.50 4.55
N ALA A 196 4.96 3.53 4.21
CA ALA A 196 4.42 2.57 5.16
C ALA A 196 5.48 1.57 5.64
N ARG A 197 5.54 1.33 6.95
CA ARG A 197 6.44 0.32 7.53
C ARG A 197 6.25 -1.09 6.94
N PRO A 198 5.02 -1.61 6.75
CA PRO A 198 4.83 -2.92 6.11
C PRO A 198 5.40 -3.01 4.69
N VAL A 199 5.42 -1.90 3.94
CA VAL A 199 6.06 -1.81 2.63
C VAL A 199 7.58 -1.81 2.78
N ALA A 200 8.08 -1.03 3.72
CA ALA A 200 9.50 -1.03 4.02
C ALA A 200 10.00 -2.44 4.36
N ASP A 201 9.23 -3.24 5.11
CA ASP A 201 9.60 -4.60 5.54
C ASP A 201 9.82 -5.61 4.41
N VAL A 202 9.21 -5.41 3.25
CA VAL A 202 9.41 -6.29 2.08
C VAL A 202 10.53 -5.82 1.14
N ILE A 203 11.03 -4.59 1.29
CA ILE A 203 12.17 -4.10 0.48
C ILE A 203 13.45 -4.85 0.86
N PRO A 204 14.25 -5.35 -0.12
CA PRO A 204 15.53 -5.99 0.18
C PRO A 204 16.44 -5.10 1.03
N GLY A 205 17.00 -5.65 2.11
CA GLY A 205 17.81 -4.86 3.06
C GLY A 205 19.02 -4.15 2.43
N ARG A 206 19.57 -4.69 1.33
CA ARG A 206 20.64 -4.03 0.55
C ARG A 206 20.19 -2.72 -0.08
N VAL A 207 18.96 -2.68 -0.62
CA VAL A 207 18.37 -1.50 -1.28
C VAL A 207 18.11 -0.41 -0.24
N LEU A 208 17.49 -0.77 0.90
CA LEU A 208 17.26 0.19 1.99
C LEU A 208 18.54 0.82 2.52
N ARG A 209 19.62 0.04 2.65
CA ARG A 209 20.91 0.56 3.12
C ARG A 209 21.56 1.52 2.13
N ALA A 210 21.49 1.23 0.82
CA ALA A 210 22.01 2.13 -0.22
C ALA A 210 21.28 3.48 -0.19
N TRP A 211 19.94 3.42 -0.23
CA TRP A 211 19.08 4.60 -0.14
C TRP A 211 19.34 5.49 1.08
N ALA A 212 19.53 4.88 2.26
CA ALA A 212 19.82 5.63 3.47
C ALA A 212 21.20 6.33 3.45
N LYS A 213 22.19 5.74 2.77
CA LYS A 213 23.51 6.38 2.57
C LYS A 213 23.39 7.60 1.68
N ASP A 214 22.73 7.46 0.53
CA ASP A 214 22.56 8.55 -0.45
C ASP A 214 21.86 9.76 0.17
N THR A 215 20.85 9.50 0.99
CA THR A 215 20.10 10.59 1.64
C THR A 215 20.89 11.26 2.77
N SER A 216 21.87 10.59 3.37
CA SER A 216 22.74 11.17 4.39
C SER A 216 23.79 12.09 3.76
N THR A 217 24.35 11.70 2.61
CA THR A 217 25.29 12.53 1.84
C THR A 217 24.66 13.84 1.38
N ALA A 218 23.41 13.79 0.90
CA ALA A 218 22.68 14.99 0.46
C ALA A 218 22.41 15.99 1.60
N ALA A 219 22.32 15.53 2.85
CA ALA A 219 22.11 16.40 4.01
C ALA A 219 23.40 17.11 4.47
N THR A 220 24.57 16.47 4.30
CA THR A 220 25.86 17.03 4.69
C THR A 220 26.33 18.14 3.75
N VAL A 221 26.05 18.04 2.45
CA VAL A 221 26.46 19.05 1.45
C VAL A 221 25.68 20.37 1.56
N ARG A 222 24.56 20.38 2.29
CA ARG A 222 23.70 21.57 2.47
C ARG A 222 23.99 22.35 3.76
N ARG A 223 25.05 22.00 4.48
CA ARG A 223 25.54 22.71 5.67
C ARG A 223 26.88 23.34 5.35
#